data_AF-A0A955YLJ5-F1
#
_entry.id   AF-A0A955YLJ5-F1
#
_cell.length_a   1.000
_cell.length_b   1.000
_cell.length_c   1.000
_cell.angle_alpha   90.00
_cell.angle_beta   90.00
_cell.angle_gamma   90.00
#
_symmetry.space_group_name_H-M   'P 1'
#
loop_
_entity.id
_entity.type
_entity.pdbx_description
1 polymer ?
#
loop_
_entity_poly.entity_id
_entity_poly.type
_entity_poly.pdbx_seq_one_letter_code
_entity_poly.pdbx_strand_id
1 'polypeptide(L)'
;YYAPSTRAHVPGAILVGEAWGIDPLLGEGIAPALETAAYGATRLREALDGGTRVIRHYERRFKWTLAGRNLWFQAKLANLLYGPNPNRWLRVLFENQTLLRLASGGTEQYGRLAKTLPRLLLGYAGQVLRKGIPSNRPIALPASVD
;
A
#
# COMPACT_ATOMS: atom_id res chain seq x y z
N TYR A 1 9.78 -4.76 3.62
CA TYR A 1 8.43 -4.37 3.13
C TYR A 1 8.52 -3.72 1.75
N TYR A 2 7.45 -3.80 0.94
CA TYR A 2 7.38 -3.17 -0.38
C TYR A 2 7.62 -1.66 -0.30
N ALA A 3 8.55 -1.16 -1.11
CA ALA A 3 8.79 0.26 -1.29
C ALA A 3 8.66 0.62 -2.77
N PRO A 4 7.87 1.65 -3.13
CA PRO A 4 7.72 2.08 -4.53
C PRO A 4 9.01 2.55 -5.20
N SER A 5 10.05 2.84 -4.43
CA SER A 5 11.38 3.25 -4.88
C SER A 5 12.33 2.07 -5.12
N THR A 6 11.98 0.85 -4.71
CA THR A 6 12.82 -0.33 -4.91
C THR A 6 12.99 -0.59 -6.40
N ARG A 7 14.24 -0.65 -6.84
CA ARG A 7 14.60 -1.13 -8.17
C ARG A 7 14.53 -2.65 -8.17
N ALA A 8 13.65 -3.20 -9.00
CA ALA A 8 13.40 -4.63 -9.11
C ALA A 8 13.80 -5.21 -10.47
N HIS A 9 14.31 -4.38 -11.37
CA HIS A 9 14.91 -4.83 -12.61
C HIS A 9 16.32 -4.25 -12.83
N VAL A 10 17.20 -5.14 -13.25
CA VAL A 10 18.48 -4.82 -13.89
C VAL A 10 18.63 -5.71 -15.12
N PRO A 11 19.46 -5.34 -16.12
CA PRO A 11 19.67 -6.22 -17.27
C PRO A 11 20.11 -7.63 -16.86
N GLY A 12 19.28 -8.63 -17.18
CA GLY A 12 19.55 -10.04 -16.85
C GLY A 12 19.03 -10.52 -15.50
N ALA A 13 18.38 -9.68 -14.68
CA ALA A 13 17.76 -10.11 -13.43
C ALA A 13 16.50 -9.32 -13.08
N ILE A 14 15.55 -10.00 -12.44
CA ILE A 14 14.36 -9.40 -11.84
C ILE A 14 14.21 -9.84 -10.39
N LEU A 15 13.63 -8.98 -9.57
CA LEU A 15 13.16 -9.30 -8.23
C LEU A 15 11.65 -9.56 -8.28
N VAL A 16 11.23 -10.58 -7.54
CA VAL A 16 9.83 -10.96 -7.30
C VAL A 16 9.72 -11.46 -5.86
N GLY A 17 8.50 -11.71 -5.39
CA GLY A 17 8.32 -12.22 -4.04
C GLY A 17 8.75 -11.21 -2.97
N GLU A 18 9.16 -11.73 -1.83
CA GLU A 18 9.66 -10.93 -0.72
C GLU A 18 10.92 -10.14 -1.08
N ALA A 19 11.71 -10.62 -2.04
CA ALA A 19 12.89 -9.91 -2.53
C ALA A 19 12.54 -8.56 -3.19
N TRP A 20 11.35 -8.45 -3.79
CA TRP A 20 10.81 -7.16 -4.24
C TRP A 20 10.02 -6.44 -3.13
N GLY A 21 9.29 -7.21 -2.32
CA GLY A 21 8.72 -6.76 -1.05
C GLY A 21 7.30 -7.25 -0.79
N ILE A 22 6.98 -7.32 0.50
CA ILE A 22 5.68 -7.75 1.04
C ILE A 22 4.76 -6.58 1.38
N ASP A 23 3.49 -6.85 1.69
CA ASP A 23 2.52 -5.85 2.15
C ASP A 23 3.03 -5.09 3.39
N PRO A 24 3.26 -3.78 3.29
CA PRO A 24 3.77 -2.95 4.39
C PRO A 24 2.72 -2.61 5.46
N LEU A 25 1.43 -2.78 5.17
CA LEU A 25 0.35 -2.43 6.08
C LEU A 25 -0.01 -3.60 6.99
N LEU A 26 -0.19 -4.80 6.41
CA LEU A 26 -0.65 -5.98 7.14
C LEU A 26 0.44 -7.05 7.35
N GLY A 27 1.58 -6.93 6.66
CA GLY A 27 2.64 -7.93 6.71
C GLY A 27 2.40 -9.17 5.84
N GLU A 28 1.36 -9.16 5.00
CA GLU A 28 1.05 -10.25 4.06
C GLU A 28 2.18 -10.46 3.04
N GLY A 29 2.73 -11.68 2.98
CA GLY A 29 3.82 -12.05 2.06
C GLY A 29 3.36 -12.90 0.87
N ILE A 30 2.47 -13.87 1.10
CA ILE A 30 2.11 -14.89 0.11
C ILE A 30 1.40 -14.29 -1.11
N ALA A 31 0.31 -13.55 -0.88
CA ALA A 31 -0.46 -12.93 -1.97
C ALA A 31 0.38 -11.99 -2.84
N PRO A 32 1.12 -11.00 -2.28
CA PRO A 32 2.00 -10.17 -3.11
C PRO A 32 3.13 -10.94 -3.79
N ALA A 33 3.62 -12.04 -3.19
CA ALA A 33 4.62 -12.87 -3.83
C ALA A 33 4.10 -13.55 -5.10
N LEU A 34 2.89 -14.11 -5.05
CA LEU A 34 2.24 -14.71 -6.23
C LEU A 34 2.01 -13.68 -7.34
N GLU A 35 1.50 -12.50 -6.98
CA GLU A 35 1.21 -11.42 -7.93
C GLU A 35 2.48 -10.86 -8.60
N THR A 36 3.52 -10.62 -7.82
CA THR A 36 4.81 -10.13 -8.34
C THR A 36 5.53 -11.19 -9.17
N ALA A 37 5.42 -12.48 -8.81
CA ALA A 37 5.99 -13.58 -9.58
C ALA A 37 5.28 -13.73 -10.95
N ALA A 38 3.95 -13.73 -10.97
CA ALA A 38 3.17 -13.82 -12.21
C ALA A 38 3.43 -12.63 -13.14
N TYR A 39 3.49 -11.42 -12.57
CA TYR A 39 3.90 -10.22 -13.31
C TYR A 39 5.32 -10.38 -13.86
N GLY A 40 6.29 -10.74 -13.01
CA GLY A 40 7.69 -10.90 -13.36
C GLY A 40 7.91 -11.91 -14.49
N ALA A 41 7.28 -13.08 -14.40
CA ALA A 41 7.34 -14.12 -15.41
C ALA A 41 6.84 -13.64 -16.79
N THR A 42 5.71 -12.90 -16.81
CA THR A 42 5.15 -12.34 -18.04
C THR A 42 6.13 -11.35 -18.68
N ARG A 43 6.67 -10.43 -17.89
CA ARG A 43 7.60 -9.41 -18.37
C ARG A 43 8.94 -9.99 -18.82
N LEU A 44 9.41 -11.04 -18.14
CA LEU A 44 10.62 -11.77 -18.50
C LEU A 44 10.44 -12.48 -19.84
N ARG A 45 9.31 -13.17 -20.04
CA ARG A 45 8.97 -13.81 -21.32
C ARG A 45 9.04 -12.82 -22.47
N GLU A 46 8.35 -11.67 -22.36
CA GLU A 46 8.37 -10.64 -23.41
C GLU A 46 9.79 -10.17 -23.77
N ALA A 47 10.69 -10.06 -22.78
CA ALA A 47 12.06 -9.64 -23.02
C ALA A 47 12.90 -10.73 -23.69
N LEU A 48 12.72 -11.99 -23.28
CA LEU A 48 13.36 -13.15 -23.91
C LEU A 48 12.90 -13.30 -25.36
N ASP A 49 11.59 -13.24 -25.62
CA ASP A 49 11.00 -13.29 -26.97
C ASP A 49 11.53 -12.14 -27.85
N GLY A 50 11.74 -10.96 -27.26
CA GLY A 50 12.32 -9.79 -27.92
C GLY A 50 13.85 -9.77 -28.01
N GLY A 51 14.55 -10.83 -27.57
CA GLY A 51 16.01 -10.92 -27.61
C GLY A 51 16.74 -9.86 -26.77
N THR A 52 16.09 -9.32 -25.73
CA THR A 52 16.64 -8.23 -24.91
C THR A 52 16.71 -8.60 -23.44
N ARG A 53 17.72 -8.06 -22.75
CA ARG A 53 17.85 -8.17 -21.28
C ARG A 53 17.17 -7.03 -20.54
N VAL A 54 16.71 -6.01 -21.28
CA VAL A 54 16.16 -4.78 -20.71
C VAL A 54 14.64 -4.83 -20.72
N ILE A 55 14.04 -4.94 -19.53
CA ILE A 55 12.60 -4.83 -19.35
C ILE A 55 12.25 -3.37 -19.06
N ARG A 56 11.86 -2.64 -20.11
CA ARG A 56 11.49 -1.23 -19.97
C ARG A 56 10.32 -1.05 -18.99
N HIS A 57 10.49 -0.10 -18.09
CA HIS A 57 9.46 0.37 -17.16
C HIS A 57 8.88 -0.74 -16.27
N TYR A 58 9.67 -1.72 -15.86
CA TYR A 58 9.25 -2.86 -15.05
C TYR A 58 8.48 -2.42 -13.79
N GLU A 59 9.09 -1.62 -12.92
CA GLU A 59 8.47 -1.19 -11.67
C GLU A 59 7.31 -0.23 -11.92
N ARG A 60 7.47 0.65 -12.91
CA ARG A 60 6.43 1.62 -13.26
C ARG A 60 5.19 0.91 -13.77
N ARG A 61 5.30 -0.09 -14.65
CA ARG A 61 4.14 -0.81 -15.20
C ARG A 61 3.48 -1.73 -14.17
N PHE A 62 4.24 -2.30 -13.23
CA PHE A 62 3.64 -3.05 -12.13
C PHE A 62 2.67 -2.21 -11.31
N LYS A 63 3.03 -0.94 -11.01
CA LYS A 63 2.15 -0.01 -10.29
C LYS A 63 0.80 0.26 -10.96
N TRP A 64 0.61 -0.15 -12.22
CA TRP A 64 -0.63 0.06 -12.98
C TRP A 64 -1.51 -1.20 -12.98
N THR A 65 -0.98 -2.35 -12.55
CA THR A 65 -1.78 -3.56 -12.30
C THR A 65 -2.61 -3.37 -11.03
N LEU A 66 -3.66 -4.17 -10.86
CA LEU A 66 -4.48 -4.12 -9.64
C LEU A 66 -3.62 -4.41 -8.40
N ALA A 67 -2.79 -5.45 -8.45
CA ALA A 67 -1.90 -5.82 -7.35
C ALA A 67 -0.88 -4.71 -7.03
N GLY A 68 -0.23 -4.13 -8.03
CA GLY A 68 0.74 -3.06 -7.80
C GLY A 68 0.11 -1.77 -7.29
N ARG A 69 -1.12 -1.44 -7.72
CA ARG A 69 -1.90 -0.32 -7.16
C ARG A 69 -2.23 -0.54 -5.68
N ASN A 70 -2.60 -1.77 -5.32
CA ASN A 70 -2.90 -2.12 -3.93
C ASN A 70 -1.66 -2.07 -3.04
N LEU A 71 -0.55 -2.68 -3.46
CA LEU A 71 0.72 -2.62 -2.73
C LEU A 71 1.22 -1.19 -2.56
N TRP A 72 1.12 -0.37 -3.61
CA TRP A 72 1.46 1.05 -3.52
C TRP A 72 0.57 1.78 -2.52
N PHE A 73 -0.73 1.51 -2.51
CA PHE A 73 -1.67 2.11 -1.57
C PHE A 73 -1.39 1.68 -0.13
N GLN A 74 -1.15 0.38 0.10
CA GLN A 74 -0.75 -0.16 1.39
C GLN A 74 0.55 0.50 1.87
N ALA A 75 1.54 0.69 0.99
CA ALA A 75 2.77 1.41 1.32
C ALA A 75 2.51 2.86 1.72
N LYS A 76 1.55 3.53 1.08
CA LYS A 76 1.14 4.88 1.50
C LYS A 76 0.48 4.85 2.87
N LEU A 77 -0.50 3.97 3.11
CA LEU A 77 -1.15 3.86 4.42
C LEU A 77 -0.16 3.50 5.53
N ALA A 78 0.74 2.55 5.30
CA ALA A 78 1.78 2.18 6.24
C ALA A 78 2.66 3.38 6.59
N ASN A 79 3.05 4.21 5.61
CA ASN A 79 3.80 5.44 5.88
C ASN A 79 2.99 6.49 6.67
N LEU A 80 1.66 6.49 6.59
CA LEU A 80 0.83 7.38 7.40
C LEU A 80 0.73 6.87 8.84
N LEU A 81 0.50 5.57 9.01
CA LEU A 81 0.21 4.96 10.32
C LEU A 81 1.45 4.61 11.12
N TYR A 82 2.56 4.27 10.46
CA TYR A 82 3.82 3.87 11.08
C TYR A 82 4.95 4.88 10.80
N GLY A 83 4.66 5.96 10.09
CA GLY A 83 5.64 7.01 9.77
C GLY A 83 5.85 8.01 10.91
N PRO A 84 6.37 9.22 10.61
CA PRO A 84 6.83 10.16 11.64
C PRO A 84 5.72 10.81 12.48
N ASN A 85 4.48 10.81 11.99
CA ASN A 85 3.34 11.42 12.68
C ASN A 85 2.16 10.44 12.84
N PRO A 86 2.36 9.31 13.53
CA PRO A 86 1.40 8.21 13.52
C PRO A 86 0.11 8.58 14.26
N ASN A 87 0.22 9.29 15.40
CA ASN A 87 -0.92 9.69 16.23
C ASN A 87 -1.90 10.59 15.47
N ARG A 88 -1.40 11.48 14.60
CA ARG A 88 -2.24 12.32 13.75
C ARG A 88 -3.15 11.47 12.86
N TRP A 89 -2.58 10.44 12.23
CA TRP A 89 -3.32 9.58 11.29
C TRP A 89 -4.23 8.58 11.99
N LEU A 90 -3.81 8.07 13.15
CA LEU A 90 -4.68 7.25 14.00
C LEU A 90 -5.90 8.05 14.45
N ARG A 91 -5.74 9.32 14.86
CA ARG A 91 -6.89 10.19 15.18
C ARG A 91 -7.82 10.37 13.99
N VAL A 92 -7.31 10.58 12.79
CA VAL A 92 -8.14 10.69 11.58
C VAL A 92 -8.96 9.41 11.37
N LEU A 93 -8.34 8.24 11.49
CA LEU A 93 -9.04 6.96 11.35
C LEU A 93 -10.11 6.77 12.43
N PHE A 94 -9.76 6.96 13.70
CA PHE A 94 -10.64 6.64 14.82
C PHE A 94 -11.70 7.70 15.13
N GLU A 95 -11.45 8.98 14.87
CA GLU A 95 -12.41 10.07 15.10
C GLU A 95 -13.42 10.22 13.97
N ASN A 96 -13.25 9.50 12.86
CA ASN A 96 -14.14 9.55 11.72
C ASN A 96 -14.86 8.20 11.55
N GLN A 97 -16.08 8.12 12.10
CA GLN A 97 -16.90 6.90 12.03
C GLN A 97 -17.16 6.43 10.59
N THR A 98 -17.15 7.33 9.60
CA THR A 98 -17.27 6.96 8.18
C THR A 98 -16.02 6.22 7.70
N LEU A 99 -14.82 6.65 8.13
CA LEU A 99 -13.56 5.97 7.79
C LEU A 99 -13.46 4.62 8.50
N LEU A 100 -13.86 4.53 9.78
CA LEU A 100 -13.93 3.28 10.52
C LEU A 100 -14.86 2.26 9.84
N ARG A 101 -16.07 2.68 9.42
CA ARG A 101 -17.00 1.80 8.70
C ARG A 101 -16.49 1.37 7.32
N LEU A 102 -15.77 2.25 6.62
CA LEU A 102 -15.14 1.92 5.34
C LEU A 102 -13.93 0.99 5.51
N ALA A 103 -13.21 1.10 6.62
CA ALA A 103 -12.09 0.23 6.96
C ALA A 103 -12.56 -1.14 7.45
N SER A 104 -13.61 -1.21 8.27
CA SER A 104 -14.17 -2.46 8.80
C SER A 104 -15.09 -3.20 7.82
N GLY A 105 -15.71 -2.49 6.88
CA GLY A 105 -16.54 -3.09 5.82
C GLY A 105 -15.74 -3.72 4.67
N GLY A 106 -14.40 -3.61 4.69
CA GLY A 106 -13.51 -4.19 3.70
C GLY A 106 -13.25 -5.68 3.98
N THR A 107 -14.19 -6.55 3.60
CA THR A 107 -14.01 -8.01 3.67
C THR A 107 -12.85 -8.47 2.78
N GLU A 108 -11.73 -8.81 3.43
CA GLU A 108 -10.67 -9.81 3.16
C GLU A 108 -10.12 -10.06 1.73
N GLN A 109 -10.51 -9.31 0.72
CA GLN A 109 -9.94 -9.47 -0.62
C GLN A 109 -8.85 -8.42 -0.88
N TYR A 110 -7.61 -8.90 -0.84
CA TYR A 110 -6.41 -8.29 -1.42
C TYR A 110 -6.76 -7.78 -2.83
N GLY A 111 -7.10 -6.50 -2.97
CA GLY A 111 -7.86 -6.09 -4.16
C GLY A 111 -8.58 -4.75 -4.09
N ARG A 112 -9.25 -4.47 -2.97
CA ARG A 112 -10.32 -3.45 -2.94
C ARG A 112 -10.01 -2.19 -2.14
N LEU A 113 -8.92 -2.18 -1.38
CA LEU A 113 -8.48 -1.03 -0.58
C LEU A 113 -8.15 0.20 -1.43
N ALA A 114 -7.59 0.05 -2.64
CA ALA A 114 -7.36 1.20 -3.52
C ALA A 114 -8.66 1.92 -3.96
N LYS A 115 -9.82 1.24 -3.94
CA LYS A 115 -11.11 1.83 -4.32
C LYS A 115 -11.70 2.72 -3.22
N THR A 116 -11.28 2.56 -1.96
CA THR A 116 -11.76 3.38 -0.84
C THR A 116 -10.99 4.68 -0.69
N LEU A 117 -9.79 4.80 -1.29
CA LEU A 117 -8.89 5.96 -1.19
C LEU A 117 -9.54 7.33 -1.46
N PRO A 118 -10.32 7.56 -2.53
CA PRO A 118 -10.90 8.87 -2.79
C PRO A 118 -11.86 9.29 -1.66
N ARG A 119 -12.61 8.33 -1.13
CA ARG A 119 -13.54 8.56 -0.02
C ARG A 119 -12.81 8.79 1.29
N LEU A 120 -11.69 8.10 1.52
CA LEU A 120 -10.83 8.32 2.68
C LEU A 120 -10.22 9.74 2.66
N LEU A 121 -9.69 10.16 1.51
CA LEU A 121 -9.11 11.50 1.32
C LEU A 121 -10.17 12.60 1.42
N LEU A 122 -11.35 12.41 0.84
CA LEU A 122 -12.47 13.35 0.95
C LEU A 122 -12.97 13.46 2.41
N GLY A 123 -13.07 12.34 3.12
CA GLY A 123 -13.42 12.32 4.55
C GLY A 123 -12.40 13.08 5.40
N TYR A 124 -11.11 12.92 5.11
CA TYR A 124 -10.05 13.69 5.75
C TYR A 124 -10.12 15.18 5.43
N ALA A 125 -10.28 15.55 4.16
CA ALA A 125 -10.42 16.95 3.75
C ALA A 125 -11.62 17.62 4.47
N GLY A 126 -12.75 16.94 4.55
CA GLY A 126 -13.92 17.40 5.31
C GLY A 126 -13.66 17.54 6.81
N GLN A 127 -12.87 16.63 7.41
CA GLN A 127 -12.48 16.73 8.82
C GLN A 127 -11.54 17.90 9.08
N VAL A 128 -10.56 18.12 8.21
CA VAL A 128 -9.62 19.26 8.32
C VAL A 128 -10.36 20.58 8.18
N LEU A 129 -11.31 20.67 7.25
CA LEU A 129 -12.15 21.87 7.09
C LEU A 129 -13.03 22.15 8.32
N ARG A 130 -13.52 21.11 9.00
CA ARG A 130 -14.45 21.25 10.15
C ARG A 130 -13.75 21.42 11.50
N LYS A 131 -12.62 20.74 11.71
CA LYS A 131 -11.97 20.61 13.02
C LYS A 131 -10.52 21.13 13.04
N GLY A 132 -10.00 21.62 11.92
CA GLY A 132 -8.60 21.99 11.76
C GLY A 132 -7.68 20.79 11.57
N ILE A 133 -6.37 21.05 11.45
CA ILE A 133 -5.37 20.00 11.22
C ILE A 133 -5.22 19.15 12.50
N PRO A 134 -5.41 17.82 12.43
CA PRO A 134 -5.33 16.98 13.61
C PRO A 134 -3.93 17.00 14.25
N SER A 135 -3.91 17.02 15.59
CA SER A 135 -2.68 17.04 16.38
C SER A 135 -1.94 15.70 16.32
N ASN A 136 -0.61 15.74 16.37
CA ASN A 136 0.23 14.54 16.53
C ASN A 136 0.52 14.21 18.01
N ARG A 137 -0.13 14.88 18.96
CA ARG A 137 0.01 14.56 20.39
C ARG A 137 -0.36 13.09 20.66
N PRO A 138 0.34 12.41 21.58
CA PRO A 138 0.04 11.03 21.96
C PRO A 138 -1.45 10.83 22.21
N ILE A 139 -2.02 9.74 21.67
CA ILE A 139 -3.38 9.33 21.97
C ILE A 139 -3.34 8.65 23.34
N ALA A 140 -4.18 9.10 24.27
CA ALA A 140 -4.35 8.38 25.53
C ALA A 140 -4.94 7.02 25.20
N LEU A 141 -4.19 5.94 25.48
CA LEU A 141 -4.75 4.60 25.41
C LEU A 141 -5.91 4.54 26.42
N PRO A 142 -7.05 3.90 26.09
CA PRO A 142 -8.02 3.57 27.11
C PRO A 142 -7.28 2.80 28.21
N ALA A 143 -7.56 3.12 29.48
CA ALA A 143 -7.00 2.36 30.60
C ALA A 143 -7.24 0.87 30.33
N SER A 144 -6.20 0.06 30.48
CA SER A 144 -6.33 -1.39 30.39
C SER A 144 -7.48 -1.81 31.29
N VAL A 145 -8.44 -2.54 30.71
CA VAL A 145 -9.43 -3.24 31.50
C VAL A 145 -8.69 -4.43 32.09
N ASP A 146 -8.40 -4.37 33.38
CA ASP A 146 -7.87 -5.49 34.17
C ASP A 146 -8.87 -6.66 34.20
#